data_AF-A0A662W7U5-F1
#
_entry.id   AF-A0A662W7U5-F1
#
_cell.length_a   1.000
_cell.length_b   1.000
_cell.length_c   1.000
_cell.angle_alpha   90.00
_cell.angle_beta   90.00
_cell.angle_gamma   90.00
#
_symmetry.space_group_name_H-M   'P 1'
#
loop_
_entity.id
_entity.type
_entity.pdbx_description
1 polymer ?
#
loop_
_entity_poly.entity_id
_entity_poly.type
_entity_poly.pdbx_seq_one_letter_code
_entity_poly.pdbx_strand_id
1 'polypeptide(L)' 'RFYIDDVTSPKLDIYRKADVIYSIRPPPELWNDILALARRANADCLIRPMGNEFLNFPFKLVNYKGERFYIAERNSII' A
#
# COMPACT_ATOMS: atom_id res chain seq x y z
N ARG A 1 -1.23 -15.44 10.42
CA ARG A 1 0.01 -16.13 9.97
C ARG A 1 0.99 -15.06 9.54
N PHE A 2 2.28 -15.25 9.78
CA PHE A 2 3.32 -14.33 9.34
C PHE A 2 4.17 -15.02 8.27
N TYR A 3 4.57 -14.27 7.26
CA TYR A 3 5.39 -14.74 6.15
C TYR A 3 6.61 -13.84 6.03
N ILE A 4 7.75 -14.42 5.70
CA ILE A 4 8.92 -13.67 5.25
C ILE A 4 8.84 -13.63 3.72
N ASP A 5 8.69 -12.44 3.17
CA ASP A 5 8.60 -12.21 1.73
C ASP A 5 9.30 -10.90 1.35
N ASP A 6 9.69 -10.79 0.09
CA ASP A 6 10.29 -9.59 -0.49
C ASP A 6 9.23 -8.81 -1.26
N VAL A 7 8.91 -7.59 -0.82
CA VAL A 7 7.87 -6.77 -1.46
C VAL A 7 8.24 -6.33 -2.89
N THR A 8 9.53 -6.29 -3.21
CA THR A 8 10.03 -5.96 -4.56
C THR A 8 9.93 -7.17 -5.51
N SER A 9 9.86 -8.39 -4.96
CA SER A 9 9.65 -9.65 -5.70
C SER A 9 8.69 -10.59 -4.95
N PRO A 10 7.40 -10.21 -4.84
CA PRO A 10 6.47 -10.84 -3.91
C PRO A 10 5.91 -12.16 -4.44
N LYS A 11 5.70 -13.10 -3.52
CA LYS A 11 4.99 -14.36 -3.77
C LYS A 11 3.48 -14.13 -3.72
N LEU A 12 2.87 -13.88 -4.87
CA LEU A 12 1.47 -13.47 -4.99
C LEU A 12 0.45 -14.38 -4.31
N ASP A 13 0.73 -15.69 -4.19
CA ASP A 13 -0.16 -16.63 -3.50
C ASP A 13 -0.42 -16.27 -2.03
N ILE A 14 0.52 -15.57 -1.38
CA ILE A 14 0.39 -15.09 0.00
C ILE A 14 -0.70 -14.02 0.11
N TYR A 15 -0.83 -13.19 -0.92
CA TYR A 15 -1.70 -12.02 -0.95
C TYR A 15 -3.05 -12.27 -1.65
N ARG A 16 -3.29 -13.51 -2.08
CA ARG A 16 -4.48 -13.89 -2.84
C ARG A 16 -5.75 -13.60 -2.04
N LYS A 17 -6.71 -12.91 -2.66
CA LYS A 17 -7.99 -12.46 -2.06
C LYS A 17 -7.84 -11.41 -0.95
N ALA A 18 -6.69 -10.75 -0.83
CA ALA A 18 -6.59 -9.59 0.05
C ALA A 18 -7.47 -8.46 -0.49
N ASP A 19 -8.29 -7.85 0.38
CA ASP A 19 -9.03 -6.64 0.02
C ASP A 19 -8.16 -5.39 0.12
N VAL A 20 -7.17 -5.40 1.03
CA VAL A 20 -6.28 -4.26 1.28
C VAL A 20 -4.85 -4.76 1.47
N ILE A 21 -3.91 -4.11 0.78
CA ILE A 21 -2.48 -4.14 1.10
C ILE A 21 -2.17 -2.85 1.85
N TYR A 22 -1.60 -2.97 3.04
CA TYR A 22 -1.23 -1.79 3.83
C TYR A 22 0.18 -1.88 4.38
N SER A 23 0.75 -0.71 4.65
CA SER A 23 2.01 -0.60 5.35
C SER A 23 2.04 0.62 6.28
N ILE A 24 2.67 0.43 7.43
CA ILE A 24 2.81 1.45 8.48
C ILE A 24 4.27 1.88 8.53
N ARG A 25 4.51 3.16 8.21
CA ARG A 25 5.81 3.81 8.11
C ARG A 25 6.80 3.09 7.19
N PRO A 26 6.40 2.64 5.98
CA PRO A 26 7.36 2.12 5.02
C PRO A 26 8.34 3.21 4.58
N PRO A 27 9.62 2.87 4.34
CA PRO A 27 10.55 3.76 3.64
C PRO A 27 9.97 4.26 2.30
N PRO A 28 10.15 5.54 1.94
CA PRO A 28 9.60 6.12 0.71
C PRO A 28 9.92 5.35 -0.57
N GLU A 29 11.11 4.76 -0.65
CA GLU A 29 11.57 3.96 -1.77
C GLU A 29 10.70 2.71 -2.05
N LEU A 30 10.04 2.16 -1.03
CA LEU A 30 9.22 0.95 -1.17
C LEU A 30 7.75 1.24 -1.52
N TRP A 31 7.34 2.50 -1.53
CA TRP A 31 5.93 2.85 -1.73
C TRP A 31 5.39 2.38 -3.08
N ASN A 32 6.21 2.50 -4.12
CA ASN A 32 5.85 2.04 -5.47
C ASN A 32 5.73 0.52 -5.55
N ASP A 33 6.59 -0.22 -4.86
CA ASP A 33 6.53 -1.68 -4.80
C ASP A 33 5.28 -2.16 -4.06
N ILE A 34 4.93 -1.49 -2.95
CA ILE A 34 3.70 -1.77 -2.20
C ILE A 34 2.46 -1.50 -3.07
N LEU A 35 2.45 -0.38 -3.81
CA LEU A 35 1.37 -0.08 -4.75
C LEU A 35 1.28 -1.11 -5.89
N ALA A 36 2.42 -1.54 -6.43
CA ALA A 36 2.48 -2.56 -7.48
C ALA A 36 2.03 -3.93 -6.96
N LEU A 37 2.29 -4.27 -5.71
CA LEU A 37 1.75 -5.46 -5.07
C LEU A 37 0.23 -5.37 -4.93
N ALA A 38 -0.30 -4.24 -4.45
CA ALA A 38 -1.74 -4.02 -4.33
C ALA A 38 -2.45 -4.18 -5.69
N ARG A 39 -1.87 -3.60 -6.75
CA ARG A 39 -2.28 -3.81 -8.16
C ARG A 39 -2.41 -5.28 -8.52
N ARG A 40 -1.32 -6.04 -8.32
CA ARG A 40 -1.23 -7.44 -8.70
C ARG A 40 -2.17 -8.33 -7.88
N ALA A 41 -2.47 -7.93 -6.65
CA ALA A 41 -3.42 -8.61 -5.78
C ALA A 41 -4.89 -8.20 -6.01
N ASN A 42 -5.16 -7.21 -6.88
CA ASN A 42 -6.47 -6.58 -7.05
C ASN A 42 -7.07 -6.06 -5.73
N ALA A 43 -6.23 -5.37 -4.96
CA ALA A 43 -6.50 -4.87 -3.62
C ALA A 43 -6.33 -3.35 -3.55
N ASP A 44 -6.99 -2.71 -2.59
CA ASP A 44 -6.72 -1.30 -2.28
C ASP A 44 -5.35 -1.16 -1.60
N CYS A 45 -4.69 -0.02 -1.78
CA CYS A 45 -3.38 0.26 -1.19
C CYS A 45 -3.50 1.35 -0.12
N LEU A 46 -3.02 1.07 1.09
CA LEU A 46 -3.01 2.04 2.20
C LEU A 46 -1.61 2.22 2.77
N ILE A 47 -1.12 3.46 2.77
CA ILE A 47 0.18 3.81 3.35
C ILE A 47 -0.04 4.82 4.48
N ARG A 48 0.42 4.48 5.68
CA ARG A 48 0.62 5.46 6.75
C ARG A 48 2.10 5.88 6.75
N PRO A 49 2.47 7.10 6.35
CA PRO A 49 3.87 7.52 6.29
C PRO A 49 4.48 7.73 7.69
N MET A 50 5.80 7.90 7.75
CA MET A 50 6.51 8.20 9.00
C MET A 50 6.39 9.67 9.40
N GLY A 51 6.48 10.58 8.43
CA GLY A 51 6.52 12.02 8.65
C GLY A 51 5.59 12.78 7.71
N ASN A 52 6.11 13.84 7.10
CA ASN A 52 5.39 14.76 6.23
C ASN A 52 5.61 14.46 4.75
N GLU A 53 5.98 13.24 4.41
CA GLU A 53 6.12 12.84 3.03
C GLU A 53 4.74 12.82 2.34
N PHE A 54 4.71 13.25 1.08
CA PHE A 54 3.48 13.33 0.29
C PHE A 54 3.50 12.26 -0.80
N LEU A 55 2.43 11.47 -0.88
CA LEU A 55 2.20 10.60 -2.03
C LEU A 55 1.33 11.33 -3.06
N ASN A 56 1.76 11.25 -4.30
CA ASN A 56 1.03 11.76 -5.46
C ASN A 56 0.01 10.71 -5.95
N PHE A 57 -0.71 11.04 -7.03
CA PHE A 57 -1.61 10.12 -7.72
C PHE A 57 -0.96 8.72 -7.90
N PRO A 58 -1.68 7.62 -7.64
CA PRO A 58 -3.13 7.51 -7.41
C PRO A 58 -3.58 7.68 -5.94
N PHE A 59 -2.69 8.09 -5.04
CA PHE A 59 -3.03 8.20 -3.63
C PHE A 59 -3.84 9.46 -3.30
N LYS A 60 -4.85 9.28 -2.46
CA LYS A 60 -5.63 10.36 -1.83
C LYS A 60 -5.29 10.41 -0.34
N LEU A 61 -5.08 11.61 0.18
CA LEU A 61 -4.88 11.83 1.61
C LEU A 61 -6.22 11.73 2.36
N VAL A 62 -6.26 10.86 3.37
CA VAL A 62 -7.42 10.66 4.25
C VAL A 62 -6.96 10.84 5.70
N ASN A 63 -7.71 11.64 6.47
CA ASN A 63 -7.51 11.74 7.92
C ASN A 63 -8.50 10.82 8.64
N TYR A 64 -8.02 10.04 9.60
CA TYR A 64 -8.86 9.24 10.46
C TYR A 64 -8.32 9.24 11.88
N LYS A 65 -9.14 9.70 12.84
CA LYS A 65 -8.78 9.80 14.27
C LYS A 65 -7.46 10.55 14.54
N GLY A 66 -7.17 11.59 13.75
CA GLY A 66 -5.95 12.39 13.89
C GLY A 66 -4.74 11.82 13.15
N GLU A 67 -4.86 10.66 12.52
CA GLU A 67 -3.81 10.04 11.72
C GLU A 67 -4.01 10.28 10.23
N ARG A 68 -2.89 10.35 9.50
CA ARG A 68 -2.87 10.56 8.04
C ARG A 68 -2.60 9.25 7.32
N PHE A 69 -3.42 8.97 6.32
CA PHE A 69 -3.30 7.82 5.44
C PHE A 69 -3.32 8.27 3.99
N TYR A 70 -2.51 7.62 3.17
CA TYR A 70 -2.58 7.73 1.73
C TYR A 70 -3.25 6.46 1.21
N ILE A 71 -4.41 6.63 0.57
CA ILE A 71 -5.21 5.52 0.06
C ILE A 71 -5.26 5.61 -1.46
N ALA A 72 -4.89 4.52 -2.13
CA ALA A 72 -5.19 4.32 -3.53
C ALA A 72 -6.25 3.21 -3.65
N GLU A 73 -7.35 3.51 -4.33
CA GLU A 73 -8.44 2.56 -4.57
C GLU A 73 -8.09 1.66 -5.76
N ARG A 74 -8.33 0.35 -5.67
CA ARG A 74 -7.99 -0.63 -6.72
C ARG A 74 -8.49 -0.24 -8.12
N ASN A 75 -9.63 0.44 -8.19
CA ASN A 75 -10.24 0.91 -9.45
C ASN A 75 -9.55 2.16 -10.05
N SER A 76 -8.85 2.95 -9.23
CA SER A 76 -8.10 4.15 -9.65
C SER A 76 -6.66 3.84 -10.07
N ILE A 77 -6.26 2.58 -9.91
CA ILE A 77 -4.88 2.14 -10.02
C ILE A 77 -4.64 1.40 -11.35
N ILE A 78 -5.70 1.10 -12.11
CA ILE A 78 -5.74 0.39 -13.40
C ILE A 78 -5.43 1.34 -14.56
#